data_AF-A0A5N7AXT6-F1
#
_entry.id   AF-A0A5N7AXT6-F1
#
_cell.length_a   1.000
_cell.length_b   1.000
_cell.length_c   1.000
_cell.angle_alpha   90.00
_cell.angle_beta   90.00
_cell.angle_gamma   90.00
#
_symmetry.space_group_name_H-M   'P 1'
#
loop_
_entity.id
_entity.type
_entity.pdbx_description
1 polymer ?
#
loop_
_entity_poly.entity_id
_entity_poly.type
_entity_poly.pdbx_seq_one_letter_code
_entity_poly.pdbx_strand_id
1 'polypeptide(L)'
;MTSAIFPGSVTFCASTKLSFLQYIRENPSNRRVSASERESLIEWLTNPDKRPSSQQEFSRRHYVRKAFCWDSETQTLTAISKTGEGNNRAVVEEDAIADIVELVHEYNGHAGWDATWKDVSTFYYGILRSDVIFLLKKCQICAQNPSKQPKGPAIAQPNLQTGSGEDLDPDGLEYE
;
A
#
# COMPACT_ATOMS: atom_id res chain seq x y z
N MET A 1 22.12 -7.88 -16.19
CA MET A 1 22.57 -7.19 -14.97
C MET A 1 22.01 -7.97 -13.79
N THR A 2 22.84 -8.82 -13.20
CA THR A 2 22.50 -9.74 -12.09
C THR A 2 22.64 -8.99 -10.77
N SER A 3 21.52 -8.67 -10.13
CA SER A 3 21.51 -8.13 -8.77
C SER A 3 22.09 -9.18 -7.82
N ALA A 4 23.13 -8.82 -7.07
CA ALA A 4 23.66 -9.64 -5.99
C ALA A 4 22.58 -9.79 -4.91
N ILE A 5 22.07 -11.01 -4.74
CA ILE A 5 21.21 -11.36 -3.60
C ILE A 5 22.15 -11.49 -2.41
N PHE A 6 22.17 -10.49 -1.54
CA PHE A 6 22.90 -10.57 -0.28
C PHE A 6 22.19 -11.57 0.64
N PRO A 7 22.85 -12.66 1.06
CA PRO A 7 22.27 -13.60 2.00
C PRO A 7 22.04 -12.89 3.34
N GLY A 8 20.78 -12.64 3.68
CA GLY A 8 20.37 -12.04 4.95
C GLY A 8 19.51 -10.77 4.86
N SER A 9 19.23 -10.24 3.66
CA SER A 9 18.32 -9.08 3.54
C SER A 9 16.87 -9.54 3.56
N VAL A 10 16.14 -9.16 4.61
CA VAL A 10 14.69 -9.35 4.73
C VAL A 10 13.95 -8.15 4.15
N THR A 11 12.75 -8.33 3.62
CA THR A 11 11.97 -7.20 3.08
C THR A 11 11.49 -6.29 4.20
N PHE A 12 10.86 -6.84 5.24
CA PHE A 12 10.50 -6.15 6.48
C PHE A 12 10.99 -6.91 7.71
N CYS A 13 11.94 -6.32 8.43
CA CYS A 13 12.38 -6.85 9.73
C CYS A 13 11.29 -6.75 10.82
N ALA A 14 11.47 -7.49 11.92
CA ALA A 14 10.52 -7.52 13.04
C ALA A 14 10.21 -6.13 13.62
N SER A 15 11.21 -5.24 13.71
CA SER A 15 10.99 -3.86 14.19
C SER A 15 10.11 -3.05 13.23
N THR A 16 10.19 -3.29 11.92
CA THR A 16 9.29 -2.68 10.93
C THR A 16 7.86 -3.14 11.16
N LYS A 17 7.63 -4.45 11.35
CA LYS A 17 6.29 -5.00 11.62
C LYS A 17 5.71 -4.47 12.93
N LEU A 18 6.51 -4.42 14.00
CA LEU A 18 6.09 -3.81 15.27
C LEU A 18 5.76 -2.31 15.14
N SER A 19 6.59 -1.55 14.42
CA SER A 19 6.33 -0.13 14.16
C SER A 19 5.04 0.08 13.36
N PHE A 20 4.70 -0.87 12.48
CA PHE A 20 3.49 -0.82 11.69
C PHE A 20 2.23 -1.13 12.52
N LEU A 21 2.29 -2.10 13.44
CA LEU A 21 1.21 -2.34 14.39
C LEU A 21 0.93 -1.13 15.29
N GLN A 22 1.99 -0.39 15.66
CA GLN A 22 1.84 0.88 16.37
C GLN A 22 1.16 1.93 15.48
N TYR A 23 1.60 2.07 14.23
CA TYR A 23 1.00 2.98 13.25
C TYR A 23 -0.49 2.70 13.02
N ILE A 24 -0.91 1.43 12.91
CA ILE A 24 -2.33 1.06 12.77
C ILE A 24 -3.14 1.57 13.96
N ARG A 25 -2.65 1.37 15.19
CA ARG A 25 -3.31 1.80 16.43
C ARG A 25 -3.48 3.33 16.50
N GLU A 26 -2.49 4.06 16.01
CA GLU A 26 -2.51 5.53 15.99
C GLU A 26 -3.37 6.13 14.87
N ASN A 27 -3.69 5.34 13.84
CA ASN A 27 -4.38 5.81 12.63
C ASN A 27 -5.60 4.94 12.32
N PRO A 28 -6.64 4.91 13.17
CA PRO A 28 -7.76 3.98 13.04
C PRO A 28 -8.51 4.15 11.71
N SER A 29 -9.02 3.04 11.17
CA SER A 29 -9.85 3.05 9.97
C SER A 29 -10.92 1.98 10.04
N ASN A 30 -12.16 2.35 9.69
CA ASN A 30 -13.29 1.42 9.60
C ASN A 30 -13.16 0.38 8.47
N ARG A 31 -12.15 0.50 7.62
CA ARG A 31 -11.84 -0.50 6.60
C ARG A 31 -10.93 -1.61 7.11
N ARG A 32 -10.19 -1.39 8.20
CA ARG A 32 -9.35 -2.42 8.81
C ARG A 32 -10.20 -3.37 9.64
N VAL A 33 -9.71 -4.60 9.74
CA VAL A 33 -10.43 -5.69 10.40
C VAL A 33 -9.54 -6.21 11.53
N SER A 34 -9.92 -5.93 12.77
CA SER A 34 -9.31 -6.57 13.94
C SER A 34 -9.75 -8.04 14.03
N ALA A 35 -9.06 -8.83 14.84
CA ALA A 35 -9.45 -10.22 15.12
C ALA A 35 -10.91 -10.31 15.63
N SER A 36 -11.28 -9.43 16.57
CA SER A 36 -12.66 -9.36 17.09
C SER A 36 -13.69 -8.94 16.04
N GLU A 37 -13.32 -8.05 15.11
CA GLU A 37 -14.18 -7.68 14.00
C GLU A 37 -14.38 -8.86 13.06
N ARG A 38 -13.31 -9.61 12.74
CA ARG A 38 -13.41 -10.82 11.92
C ARG A 38 -14.35 -11.85 12.53
N GLU A 39 -14.21 -12.13 13.83
CA GLU A 39 -15.10 -13.05 14.55
C GLU A 39 -16.57 -12.57 14.49
N SER A 40 -16.80 -11.28 14.73
CA SER A 40 -18.14 -10.66 14.63
C SER A 40 -18.73 -10.82 13.23
N LEU A 41 -17.93 -10.61 12.17
CA LEU A 41 -18.35 -10.80 10.78
C LEU A 41 -18.76 -12.25 10.51
N ILE A 42 -17.92 -13.21 10.91
CA ILE A 42 -18.21 -14.64 10.74
C ILE A 42 -19.49 -15.01 11.47
N GLU A 43 -19.65 -14.56 12.73
CA GLU A 43 -20.85 -14.86 13.52
C GLU A 43 -22.13 -14.33 12.85
N TRP A 44 -22.11 -13.12 12.29
CA TRP A 44 -23.26 -12.58 11.55
C TRP A 44 -23.60 -13.34 10.26
N LEU A 45 -22.61 -14.01 9.67
CA LEU A 45 -22.74 -14.81 8.44
C LEU A 45 -23.18 -16.24 8.73
N THR A 46 -22.73 -16.85 9.83
CA THR A 46 -22.90 -18.28 10.09
C THR A 46 -23.95 -18.61 11.16
N ASN A 47 -24.25 -17.70 12.09
CA ASN A 47 -25.21 -17.96 13.16
C ASN A 47 -26.63 -17.50 12.74
N PRO A 48 -27.56 -18.42 12.42
CA PRO A 48 -28.93 -18.07 12.06
C PRO A 48 -29.75 -17.54 13.25
N ASP A 49 -29.38 -17.94 14.47
CA ASP A 49 -30.10 -17.61 15.70
C ASP A 49 -29.72 -16.24 16.27
N LYS A 50 -28.62 -15.65 15.78
CA LYS A 50 -28.20 -14.30 16.19
C LYS A 50 -29.21 -13.27 15.72
N ARG A 51 -30.04 -12.80 16.66
CA ARG A 51 -31.04 -11.75 16.43
C ARG A 51 -30.46 -10.38 16.79
N PRO A 52 -30.58 -9.37 15.91
CA PRO A 52 -30.21 -8.01 16.26
C PRO A 52 -31.14 -7.50 17.36
N SER A 53 -30.54 -6.95 18.42
CA SER A 53 -31.22 -6.35 19.57
C SER A 53 -31.57 -4.86 19.34
N SER A 54 -30.96 -4.25 18.32
CA SER A 54 -31.14 -2.84 17.99
C SER A 54 -31.20 -2.60 16.49
N GLN A 55 -31.69 -1.42 16.10
CA GLN A 55 -31.67 -0.98 14.69
C GLN A 55 -30.24 -0.92 14.13
N GLN A 56 -29.27 -0.54 14.96
CA GLN A 56 -27.86 -0.49 14.55
C GLN A 56 -27.34 -1.88 14.20
N GLU A 57 -27.63 -2.88 15.02
CA GLU A 57 -27.25 -4.28 14.75
C GLU A 57 -27.98 -4.85 13.54
N PHE A 58 -29.25 -4.47 13.34
CA PHE A 58 -30.00 -4.87 12.15
C PHE A 58 -29.32 -4.37 10.88
N SER A 59 -29.00 -3.06 10.84
CA SER A 59 -28.27 -2.44 9.73
C SER A 59 -26.89 -3.08 9.54
N ARG A 60 -26.18 -3.37 10.63
CA ARG A 60 -24.88 -4.04 10.58
C ARG A 60 -24.98 -5.44 9.99
N ARG A 61 -25.90 -6.28 10.47
CA ARG A 61 -26.14 -7.62 9.92
C ARG A 61 -26.46 -7.56 8.43
N HIS A 62 -27.32 -6.62 8.03
CA HIS A 62 -27.66 -6.42 6.63
C HIS A 62 -26.43 -6.06 5.79
N TYR A 63 -25.63 -5.10 6.26
CA TYR A 63 -24.37 -4.73 5.62
C TYR A 63 -23.42 -5.92 5.49
N VAL A 64 -23.19 -6.66 6.57
CA VAL A 64 -22.27 -7.81 6.58
C VAL A 64 -22.68 -8.84 5.54
N ARG A 65 -23.95 -9.23 5.51
CA ARG A 65 -24.48 -10.22 4.55
C ARG A 65 -24.46 -9.74 3.10
N LYS A 66 -24.39 -8.42 2.87
CA LYS A 66 -24.27 -7.84 1.53
C LYS A 66 -22.83 -7.64 1.09
N ALA A 67 -21.92 -7.39 2.03
CA ALA A 67 -20.55 -6.99 1.74
C ALA A 67 -19.54 -8.13 1.88
N PHE A 68 -19.88 -9.22 2.57
CA PHE A 68 -18.95 -10.31 2.86
C PHE A 68 -19.59 -11.68 2.66
N CYS A 69 -18.77 -12.68 2.40
CA CYS A 69 -19.14 -14.08 2.45
C CYS A 69 -18.08 -14.89 3.21
N TRP A 70 -18.55 -15.93 3.90
CA TRP A 70 -17.74 -16.89 4.62
C TRP A 70 -17.81 -18.24 3.92
N ASP A 71 -16.66 -18.80 3.62
CA ASP A 71 -16.54 -20.18 3.14
C ASP A 71 -16.09 -21.08 4.30
N SER A 72 -16.98 -21.99 4.70
CA SER A 72 -16.72 -22.92 5.79
C SER A 72 -15.69 -23.99 5.46
N GLU A 73 -15.53 -24.36 4.18
CA GLU A 73 -14.59 -25.41 3.76
C GLU A 73 -13.16 -24.88 3.81
N THR A 74 -12.94 -23.69 3.27
CA THR A 74 -11.61 -23.07 3.24
C THR A 74 -11.30 -22.20 4.45
N GLN A 75 -12.29 -21.97 5.32
CA GLN A 75 -12.19 -21.03 6.46
C GLN A 75 -11.80 -19.61 6.02
N THR A 76 -12.25 -19.21 4.83
CA THR A 76 -11.90 -17.91 4.25
C THR A 76 -13.07 -16.92 4.33
N LEU A 77 -12.75 -15.72 4.81
CA LEU A 77 -13.64 -14.58 4.78
C LEU A 77 -13.26 -13.72 3.57
N THR A 78 -14.22 -13.44 2.69
CA THR A 78 -13.98 -12.56 1.54
C THR A 78 -14.98 -11.41 1.48
N ALA A 79 -14.52 -10.27 0.97
CA ALA A 79 -15.33 -9.11 0.68
C ALA A 79 -15.86 -9.20 -0.76
N ILE A 80 -17.18 -9.10 -0.90
CA ILE A 80 -17.91 -9.21 -2.16
C ILE A 80 -17.64 -7.98 -3.02
N SER A 81 -17.39 -8.22 -4.31
CA SER A 81 -17.25 -7.16 -5.30
C SER A 81 -18.57 -6.41 -5.51
N LYS A 82 -18.53 -5.08 -5.45
CA LYS A 82 -19.74 -4.23 -5.58
C LYS A 82 -20.32 -4.21 -6.99
N THR A 83 -19.49 -4.37 -8.02
CA THR A 83 -19.88 -4.18 -9.41
C THR A 83 -20.17 -5.50 -10.14
N GLY A 84 -20.04 -6.66 -9.47
CA GLY A 84 -20.20 -7.97 -10.09
C GLY A 84 -19.09 -8.36 -11.08
N GLU A 85 -18.31 -7.40 -11.57
CA GLU A 85 -17.21 -7.60 -12.53
C GLU A 85 -15.83 -7.76 -11.86
N GLY A 86 -15.69 -7.33 -10.61
CA GLY A 86 -14.47 -7.51 -9.83
C GLY A 86 -14.42 -8.85 -9.09
N ASN A 87 -13.23 -9.36 -8.81
CA ASN A 87 -13.04 -10.54 -7.96
C ASN A 87 -13.40 -10.24 -6.50
N ASN A 88 -13.90 -11.25 -5.78
CA ASN A 88 -13.97 -11.19 -4.33
C ASN A 88 -12.56 -11.07 -3.76
N ARG A 89 -12.44 -10.33 -2.66
CA ARG A 89 -11.15 -10.02 -2.05
C ARG A 89 -11.02 -10.70 -0.70
N ALA A 90 -9.89 -11.35 -0.46
CA ALA A 90 -9.61 -11.93 0.86
C ALA A 90 -9.60 -10.83 1.93
N VAL A 91 -10.33 -11.03 3.02
CA VAL A 91 -10.30 -10.12 4.16
C VAL A 91 -9.03 -10.39 4.97
N VAL A 92 -8.23 -9.34 5.16
CA VAL A 92 -6.96 -9.39 5.88
C VAL A 92 -7.11 -8.74 7.25
N GLU A 93 -6.69 -9.47 8.28
CA GLU A 93 -6.61 -8.96 9.65
C GLU A 93 -5.45 -8.00 9.82
N GLU A 94 -5.58 -7.06 10.76
CA GLU A 94 -4.60 -5.98 11.00
C GLU A 94 -3.16 -6.48 11.20
N ASP A 95 -2.98 -7.61 11.88
CA ASP A 95 -1.68 -8.21 12.16
C ASP A 95 -1.04 -8.86 10.92
N ALA A 96 -1.84 -9.42 10.03
CA ALA A 96 -1.41 -10.05 8.79
C ALA A 96 -1.10 -9.03 7.66
N ILE A 97 -1.49 -7.76 7.79
CA ILE A 97 -1.32 -6.76 6.72
C ILE A 97 0.15 -6.64 6.30
N ALA A 98 1.09 -6.59 7.25
CA ALA A 98 2.51 -6.44 6.92
C ALA A 98 3.05 -7.61 6.10
N ASP A 99 2.66 -8.84 6.45
CA ASP A 99 3.08 -10.08 5.79
C ASP A 99 2.50 -10.17 4.37
N ILE A 100 1.24 -9.79 4.18
CA ILE A 100 0.61 -9.77 2.85
C ILE A 100 1.25 -8.72 1.95
N VAL A 101 1.51 -7.51 2.47
CA VAL A 101 2.19 -6.47 1.70
C VAL A 101 3.63 -6.88 1.37
N GLU A 102 4.32 -7.57 2.29
CA GLU A 102 5.65 -8.14 2.06
C GLU A 102 5.61 -9.13 0.90
N LEU A 103 4.72 -10.12 0.97
CA LEU A 103 4.54 -11.15 -0.05
C LEU A 103 4.27 -10.55 -1.43
N VAL A 104 3.35 -9.59 -1.52
CA VAL A 104 3.01 -8.96 -2.81
C VAL A 104 4.18 -8.12 -3.34
N HIS A 105 4.89 -7.41 -2.46
CA HIS A 105 6.04 -6.60 -2.84
C HIS A 105 7.25 -7.44 -3.27
N GLU A 106 7.44 -8.62 -2.67
CA GLU A 106 8.46 -9.59 -3.13
C GLU A 106 8.07 -10.20 -4.47
N TYR A 107 6.81 -10.63 -4.61
CA TYR A 107 6.29 -11.23 -5.84
C TYR A 107 6.40 -10.29 -7.06
N ASN A 108 6.19 -8.99 -6.85
CA ASN A 108 6.34 -8.00 -7.92
C ASN A 108 7.78 -7.50 -8.13
N GLY A 109 8.77 -8.15 -7.50
CA GLY A 109 10.19 -7.84 -7.68
C GLY A 109 10.58 -6.48 -7.12
N HIS A 110 10.03 -6.11 -5.96
CA HIS A 110 10.24 -4.81 -5.31
C HIS A 110 9.80 -3.62 -6.19
N ALA A 111 8.59 -3.71 -6.74
CA ALA A 111 7.98 -2.64 -7.51
C ALA A 111 7.59 -1.44 -6.61
N GLY A 112 7.31 -0.29 -7.24
CA GLY A 112 6.91 0.92 -6.54
C GLY A 112 5.56 0.80 -5.81
N TRP A 113 5.21 1.85 -5.06
CA TRP A 113 3.99 1.89 -4.25
C TRP A 113 2.73 1.70 -5.10
N ASP A 114 2.68 2.27 -6.30
CA ASP A 114 1.53 2.16 -7.20
C ASP A 114 1.29 0.76 -7.73
N ALA A 115 2.36 0.09 -8.17
CA ALA A 115 2.28 -1.28 -8.67
C ALA A 115 1.86 -2.23 -7.53
N THR A 116 2.51 -2.12 -6.37
CA THR A 116 2.18 -2.94 -5.20
C THR A 116 0.74 -2.68 -4.73
N TRP A 117 0.31 -1.42 -4.69
CA TRP A 117 -1.07 -1.07 -4.31
C TRP A 117 -2.09 -1.63 -5.29
N LYS A 118 -1.80 -1.61 -6.60
CA LYS A 118 -2.70 -2.17 -7.62
C LYS A 118 -2.99 -3.64 -7.33
N ASP A 119 -1.96 -4.44 -7.08
CA ASP A 119 -2.12 -5.87 -6.80
C ASP A 119 -2.80 -6.08 -5.44
N VAL A 120 -2.34 -5.38 -4.39
CA VAL A 120 -2.95 -5.45 -3.05
C VAL A 120 -4.46 -5.14 -3.10
N SER A 121 -4.84 -4.04 -3.72
CA SER A 121 -6.24 -3.58 -3.76
C SER A 121 -7.15 -4.46 -4.62
N THR A 122 -6.57 -5.22 -5.55
CA THR A 122 -7.27 -6.16 -6.43
C THR A 122 -7.66 -7.44 -5.68
N PHE A 123 -6.78 -7.94 -4.80
CA PHE A 123 -6.96 -9.25 -4.16
C PHE A 123 -7.36 -9.19 -2.69
N TYR A 124 -7.11 -8.07 -2.00
CA TYR A 124 -7.26 -7.97 -0.56
C TYR A 124 -8.17 -6.83 -0.12
N TYR A 125 -8.97 -7.11 0.91
CA TYR A 125 -9.75 -6.15 1.68
C TYR A 125 -9.10 -6.01 3.06
N GLY A 126 -9.23 -4.83 3.68
CA GLY A 126 -8.58 -4.55 4.97
C GLY A 126 -7.32 -3.68 4.84
N ILE A 127 -6.66 -3.70 3.69
CA ILE A 127 -5.39 -2.98 3.47
C ILE A 127 -5.64 -1.63 2.80
N LEU A 128 -5.00 -0.57 3.32
CA LEU A 128 -5.04 0.78 2.78
C LEU A 128 -3.80 1.11 1.95
N ARG A 129 -3.94 2.06 1.04
CA ARG A 129 -2.80 2.58 0.27
C ARG A 129 -1.74 3.20 1.17
N SER A 130 -2.16 3.86 2.26
CA SER A 130 -1.24 4.40 3.27
C SER A 130 -0.41 3.32 3.96
N ASP A 131 -0.98 2.13 4.16
CA ASP A 131 -0.29 0.99 4.77
C ASP A 131 0.85 0.51 3.85
N VAL A 132 0.54 0.35 2.56
CA VAL A 132 1.53 -0.01 1.53
C VAL A 132 2.65 1.03 1.49
N ILE A 133 2.32 2.32 1.46
CA ILE A 133 3.33 3.39 1.44
C ILE A 133 4.19 3.36 2.71
N PHE A 134 3.58 3.16 3.89
CA PHE A 134 4.29 3.10 5.16
C PHE A 134 5.34 1.99 5.17
N LEU A 135 4.94 0.80 4.72
CA LEU A 135 5.76 -0.41 4.73
C LEU A 135 6.87 -0.33 3.67
N LEU A 136 6.55 0.03 2.44
CA LEU A 136 7.54 0.08 1.36
C LEU A 136 8.61 1.16 1.57
N LYS A 137 8.28 2.26 2.28
CA LYS A 137 9.30 3.24 2.74
C LYS A 137 10.35 2.65 3.68
N LYS A 138 10.05 1.51 4.31
CA LYS A 138 10.92 0.80 5.25
C LYS A 138 11.46 -0.51 4.68
N CYS A 139 11.24 -0.80 3.39
CA CYS A 139 11.80 -1.99 2.77
C CYS A 139 13.34 -1.95 2.80
N GLN A 140 13.99 -2.92 3.46
CA GLN A 140 15.45 -2.90 3.62
C GLN A 140 16.17 -3.14 2.28
N ILE A 141 15.60 -3.96 1.39
CA ILE A 141 16.15 -4.24 0.06
C ILE A 141 16.09 -2.99 -0.83
N CYS A 142 14.94 -2.30 -0.87
CA CYS A 142 14.77 -1.06 -1.62
C CYS A 142 15.67 0.05 -1.10
N ALA A 143 15.85 0.16 0.22
CA ALA A 143 16.71 1.18 0.82
C ALA A 143 18.18 1.05 0.38
N GLN A 144 18.65 -0.17 0.12
CA GLN A 144 20.01 -0.46 -0.33
C GLN A 144 20.20 -0.30 -1.84
N ASN A 145 19.14 -0.15 -2.63
CA ASN A 145 19.23 -0.06 -4.09
C ASN A 145 19.28 1.42 -4.55
N PRO A 146 20.42 1.91 -5.07
CA PRO A 146 20.56 3.31 -5.49
C PRO A 146 19.56 3.71 -6.58
N SER A 147 19.15 2.78 -7.44
CA SER A 147 18.17 3.04 -8.51
C SER A 147 16.74 3.27 -8.00
N LYS A 148 16.47 2.87 -6.75
CA LYS A 148 15.17 3.00 -6.07
C LYS A 148 15.16 4.13 -5.06
N GLN A 149 16.30 4.77 -4.81
CA GLN A 149 16.37 5.95 -3.97
C GLN A 149 15.82 7.16 -4.73
N PRO A 150 15.21 8.13 -4.03
CA PRO A 150 14.86 9.40 -4.64
C PRO A 150 16.12 10.00 -5.26
N LYS A 151 16.10 10.30 -6.56
CA LYS A 151 17.16 11.11 -7.17
C LYS A 151 17.17 12.42 -6.39
N GLY A 152 18.23 12.66 -5.61
CA GLY A 152 18.39 13.90 -4.87
C GLY A 152 18.27 15.10 -5.81
N PRO A 153 18.03 16.32 -5.27
CA PRO A 153 18.01 17.50 -6.10
C PRO A 153 19.33 17.53 -6.87
N ALA A 154 19.25 17.48 -8.20
CA ALA A 154 20.40 17.66 -9.05
C ALA A 154 20.98 19.02 -8.69
N ILE A 155 22.09 19.03 -7.95
CA ILE A 155 22.87 20.25 -7.74
C ILE A 155 23.35 20.61 -9.14
N ALA A 156 22.66 21.57 -9.76
CA ALA A 156 23.13 22.21 -10.97
C ALA A 156 24.52 22.75 -10.64
N GLN A 157 25.56 22.14 -11.20
CA GLN A 157 26.88 22.75 -11.15
C GLN A 157 26.77 24.10 -11.84
N PRO A 158 27.13 25.22 -11.19
CA PRO A 158 27.19 26.49 -11.87
C PRO A 158 28.29 26.39 -12.93
N ASN A 159 27.87 26.37 -14.19
CA ASN A 159 28.75 26.49 -15.33
C ASN A 159 29.35 27.91 -15.29
N LEU A 160 30.53 28.07 -14.69
CA LEU A 160 31.33 29.27 -14.86
C LEU A 160 31.91 29.24 -16.28
N GLN A 161 31.17 29.80 -17.24
CA GLN A 161 31.75 30.26 -18.48
C GLN A 161 32.34 31.64 -18.25
N THR A 162 33.66 31.64 -18.06
CA THR A 162 34.55 32.78 -18.23
C THR A 162 34.47 33.25 -19.68
N GLY A 163 33.95 34.46 -19.89
CA GLY A 163 34.01 35.19 -21.16
C GLY A 163 34.54 36.60 -20.92
N SER A 164 35.85 36.76 -21.03
CA SER A 164 36.51 37.99 -21.51
C SER A 164 35.87 38.37 -22.86
N GLY A 165 35.43 39.58 -23.15
CA GLY A 165 36.13 40.86 -23.05
C GLY A 165 36.20 41.41 -24.49
N GLU A 166 35.72 42.66 -24.67
CA GLU A 166 36.01 43.57 -25.80
C GLU A 166 35.25 43.22 -27.12
N ASP A 167 34.59 44.12 -27.87
CA ASP A 167 34.81 45.55 -28.16
C ASP A 167 33.51 46.27 -28.61
N LEU A 168 33.50 47.58 -28.41
CA LEU A 168 32.62 48.63 -28.95
C LEU A 168 32.89 48.78 -30.48
N ASP A 169 32.12 49.39 -31.39
CA ASP A 169 31.05 50.40 -31.42
C ASP A 169 30.50 50.47 -32.90
N PRO A 170 29.80 51.51 -33.40
CA PRO A 170 28.54 51.37 -34.16
C PRO A 170 28.67 51.76 -35.65
N ASP A 171 27.66 51.46 -36.47
CA ASP A 171 27.16 52.44 -37.47
C ASP A 171 25.90 51.96 -38.20
N GLY A 172 25.13 52.93 -38.70
CA GLY A 172 24.46 52.77 -39.99
C GLY A 172 22.96 52.46 -39.99
N LEU A 173 22.16 53.51 -39.85
CA LEU A 173 20.84 53.63 -40.47
C LEU A 173 20.92 53.29 -41.98
N GLU A 174 19.92 52.61 -42.54
CA GLU A 174 19.05 53.22 -43.56
C GLU A 174 17.86 52.32 -43.92
N TYR A 175 16.81 53.03 -44.27
CA TYR A 175 15.48 52.65 -44.71
C TYR A 175 15.50 52.26 -46.19
N GLU A 176 14.69 51.26 -46.57
CA GLU A 176 13.69 51.29 -47.66
C GLU A 176 12.85 50.00 -47.63
#